data_AF-A0A7K3MXV6-F1
#
_entry.id   AF-A0A7K3MXV6-F1
#
_cell.length_a   1.000
_cell.length_b   1.000
_cell.length_c   1.000
_cell.angle_alpha   90.00
_cell.angle_beta   90.00
_cell.angle_gamma   90.00
#
_symmetry.space_group_name_H-M   'P 1'
#
loop_
_entity.id
_entity.type
_entity.pdbx_description
1 polymer ?
#
loop_
_entity_poly.entity_id
_entity_poly.type
_entity_poly.pdbx_seq_one_letter_code
_entity_poly.pdbx_strand_id
1 'polypeptide(L)'
;MKDMPIAKPFISISPVKCDLLAPSIGYSLRPNEVIIYTIYLPDFVSLQADLAQFLNSDECNRAERFHKEIDRNRFIVRRAILKFILAAYTQMDVQNIHFDYHSNKKPYLTSHAGLHFNSSHSEDFAVIAISSDMVGIDIESISGNFDFTNLLPEIFDHSEILAIQNADNQRRLFYTFWTRKEAFVKALGKGIDDDFKTIPCLDGQHNIDSCLLQTNKNWQVYNFELAPNYLVAIAFESLSSFSKNLILYSVPNTMKELLKMTAIQHD
;
A
#
# COMPACT_ATOMS: atom_id res chain seq x y z
N MET A 1 2.10 41.17 -1.94
CA MET A 1 0.93 40.38 -1.48
C MET A 1 1.45 39.34 -0.51
N LYS A 2 0.94 39.32 0.72
CA LYS A 2 1.33 38.33 1.73
C LYS A 2 0.64 37.02 1.38
N ASP A 3 1.42 35.98 1.10
CA ASP A 3 0.89 34.62 0.94
C ASP A 3 0.15 34.22 2.22
N MET A 4 -1.14 33.97 2.06
CA MET A 4 -1.99 33.43 3.11
C MET A 4 -1.52 31.99 3.37
N PRO A 5 -1.19 31.59 4.61
CA PRO A 5 -0.82 30.22 4.88
C PRO A 5 -2.03 29.33 4.55
N ILE A 6 -1.91 28.55 3.48
CA ILE A 6 -2.85 27.47 3.16
C ILE A 6 -2.84 26.56 4.39
N ALA A 7 -4.01 26.41 5.00
CA ALA A 7 -4.17 25.59 6.20
C ALA A 7 -3.56 24.21 5.93
N LYS A 8 -2.55 23.84 6.74
CA LYS A 8 -2.02 22.48 6.74
C LYS A 8 -3.22 21.53 6.90
N PRO A 9 -3.36 20.48 6.08
CA PRO A 9 -4.41 19.48 6.30
C PRO A 9 -4.33 19.06 7.76
N PHE A 10 -5.48 19.13 8.45
CA PHE A 10 -5.55 18.79 9.87
C PHE A 10 -5.33 17.28 9.98
N ILE A 11 -4.09 16.92 10.30
CA ILE A 11 -3.70 15.55 10.57
C ILE A 11 -4.24 15.19 11.96
N SER A 12 -5.39 14.52 11.99
CA SER A 12 -5.66 13.59 13.08
C SER A 12 -4.84 12.32 12.81
N ILE A 13 -3.56 12.33 13.19
CA ILE A 13 -2.92 11.09 13.68
C ILE A 13 -3.56 10.90 15.06
N SER A 14 -4.80 10.42 15.05
CA SER A 14 -5.32 9.77 16.24
C SER A 14 -4.46 8.51 16.42
N PRO A 15 -3.98 8.19 17.63
CA PRO A 15 -3.42 6.88 17.88
C PRO A 15 -4.41 5.86 17.32
N VAL A 16 -3.90 4.96 16.48
CA VAL A 16 -4.64 3.90 15.80
C VAL A 16 -5.85 3.51 16.65
N LYS A 17 -7.06 3.94 16.24
CA LYS A 17 -8.26 3.43 16.88
C LYS A 17 -8.40 2.00 16.40
N CYS A 18 -7.86 1.09 17.20
CA CYS A 18 -7.87 -0.36 17.06
C CYS A 18 -9.30 -0.95 16.98
N ASP A 19 -10.34 -0.14 17.17
CA ASP A 19 -11.67 -0.60 17.55
C ASP A 19 -12.65 -0.87 16.37
N LEU A 20 -12.17 -0.94 15.13
CA LEU A 20 -13.00 -1.36 13.99
C LEU A 20 -12.27 -2.44 13.19
N LEU A 21 -12.09 -3.59 13.83
CA LEU A 21 -11.67 -4.84 13.18
C LEU A 21 -12.63 -5.11 12.00
N ALA A 22 -12.14 -4.80 10.80
CA ALA A 22 -12.86 -4.82 9.54
C ALA A 22 -13.94 -3.73 9.39
N PRO A 23 -14.17 -3.23 8.16
CA PRO A 23 -15.39 -2.49 7.84
C PRO A 23 -16.56 -3.32 8.36
N SER A 24 -17.24 -2.81 9.37
CA SER A 24 -18.53 -3.35 9.78
C SER A 24 -19.39 -3.44 8.53
N ILE A 25 -19.95 -4.63 8.31
CA ILE A 25 -20.97 -5.00 7.32
C ILE A 25 -21.63 -3.77 6.66
N GLY A 26 -21.49 -3.63 5.34
CA GLY A 26 -22.09 -2.53 4.57
C GLY A 26 -21.25 -1.25 4.46
N TYR A 27 -19.96 -1.28 4.80
CA TYR A 27 -19.10 -0.13 4.61
C TYR A 27 -18.88 0.18 3.12
N SER A 28 -19.55 1.21 2.64
CA SER A 28 -19.21 1.86 1.37
C SER A 28 -18.02 2.78 1.59
N LEU A 29 -16.93 2.55 0.85
CA LEU A 29 -15.76 3.45 0.82
C LEU A 29 -16.22 4.86 0.50
N ARG A 30 -16.03 5.80 1.43
CA ARG A 30 -16.33 7.19 1.13
C ARG A 30 -15.28 7.72 0.14
N PRO A 31 -15.65 8.64 -0.77
CA PRO A 31 -14.71 9.18 -1.77
C PRO A 31 -13.39 9.74 -1.20
N ASN A 32 -13.42 10.21 0.04
CA ASN A 32 -12.27 10.83 0.70
C ASN A 32 -11.54 9.88 1.67
N GLU A 33 -11.70 8.57 1.54
CA GLU A 33 -11.05 7.60 2.44
C GLU A 33 -9.97 6.80 1.75
N VAL A 34 -8.90 6.56 2.50
CA VAL A 34 -7.93 5.52 2.19
C VAL A 34 -7.78 4.65 3.42
N ILE A 35 -8.09 3.37 3.26
CA ILE A 35 -8.03 2.39 4.33
C ILE A 35 -6.77 1.57 4.15
N ILE A 36 -5.99 1.45 5.21
CA ILE A 36 -4.73 0.72 5.23
C ILE A 36 -4.87 -0.44 6.20
N TYR A 37 -4.70 -1.66 5.72
CA TYR A 37 -4.61 -2.86 6.52
C TYR A 37 -3.15 -3.21 6.74
N THR A 38 -2.80 -3.57 7.97
CA THR A 38 -1.47 -3.99 8.38
C THR A 38 -1.52 -5.44 8.81
N ILE A 39 -0.49 -6.19 8.42
CA ILE A 39 -0.38 -7.62 8.65
C ILE A 39 1.01 -7.89 9.21
N TYR A 40 1.10 -8.38 10.44
CA TYR A 40 2.32 -8.95 10.97
C TYR A 40 2.34 -10.44 10.59
N LEU A 41 3.13 -10.78 9.56
CA LEU A 41 3.14 -12.09 8.93
C LEU A 41 3.45 -13.26 9.89
N PRO A 42 4.33 -13.10 10.91
CA PRO A 42 4.57 -14.16 11.89
C PRO A 42 3.32 -14.63 12.63
N ASP A 43 2.30 -13.76 12.81
CA ASP A 43 1.06 -14.13 13.50
C ASP A 43 0.18 -15.12 12.70
N PHE A 44 0.44 -15.27 11.40
CA PHE A 44 -0.38 -16.08 10.49
C PHE A 44 0.27 -17.41 10.14
N VAL A 45 1.43 -17.74 10.74
CA VAL A 45 2.16 -18.99 10.44
C VAL A 45 1.29 -20.22 10.67
N SER A 46 0.52 -20.26 11.76
CA SER A 46 -0.38 -21.37 12.07
C SER A 46 -1.61 -21.45 11.16
N LEU A 47 -2.02 -20.32 10.57
CA LEU A 47 -3.17 -20.24 9.67
C LEU A 47 -2.83 -20.52 8.21
N GLN A 48 -1.55 -20.69 7.87
CA GLN A 48 -1.11 -20.77 6.48
C GLN A 48 -1.83 -21.88 5.71
N ALA A 49 -2.02 -23.05 6.31
CA ALA A 49 -2.69 -24.19 5.67
C ALA A 49 -4.18 -23.92 5.40
N ASP A 50 -4.87 -23.25 6.33
CA ASP A 50 -6.27 -22.85 6.15
C ASP A 50 -6.40 -21.77 5.08
N LEU A 51 -5.51 -20.77 5.10
CA LEU A 51 -5.47 -19.68 4.13
C LEU A 51 -5.15 -20.17 2.71
N ALA A 52 -4.34 -21.23 2.59
CA ALA A 52 -4.00 -21.83 1.29
C ALA A 52 -5.24 -22.35 0.55
N GLN A 53 -6.30 -22.74 1.27
CA GLN A 53 -7.55 -23.24 0.67
C GLN A 53 -8.31 -22.15 -0.13
N PHE A 54 -7.99 -20.88 0.09
CA PHE A 54 -8.62 -19.75 -0.61
C PHE A 54 -7.83 -19.27 -1.83
N LEU A 55 -6.69 -19.88 -2.15
CA LEU A 55 -5.95 -19.56 -3.37
C LEU A 55 -6.54 -20.31 -4.57
N ASN A 56 -6.57 -19.65 -5.73
CA ASN A 56 -6.86 -20.32 -7.00
C ASN A 56 -5.62 -21.05 -7.55
N SER A 57 -5.80 -21.82 -8.63
CA SER A 57 -4.72 -22.60 -9.24
C SER A 57 -3.50 -21.76 -9.63
N ASP A 58 -3.70 -20.56 -10.17
CA ASP A 58 -2.59 -19.70 -10.62
C ASP A 58 -1.82 -19.12 -9.43
N GLU A 59 -2.53 -18.82 -8.35
CA GLU A 59 -1.94 -18.37 -7.09
C GLU A 59 -1.16 -19.51 -6.42
N CYS A 60 -1.69 -20.73 -6.39
CA CYS A 60 -0.97 -21.92 -5.91
C CYS A 60 0.30 -22.17 -6.73
N ASN A 61 0.19 -22.18 -8.06
CA ASN A 61 1.33 -22.33 -8.97
C ASN A 61 2.39 -21.24 -8.75
N ARG A 62 1.97 -20.00 -8.44
CA ARG A 62 2.90 -18.92 -8.11
C ARG A 62 3.56 -19.12 -6.74
N ALA A 63 2.83 -19.61 -5.75
CA ALA A 63 3.37 -19.92 -4.43
C ALA A 63 4.48 -20.99 -4.52
N GLU A 64 4.28 -22.01 -5.36
CA GLU A 64 5.24 -23.10 -5.57
C GLU A 64 6.56 -22.66 -6.21
N ARG A 65 6.59 -21.52 -6.90
CA ARG A 65 7.82 -20.98 -7.52
C ARG A 65 8.80 -20.36 -6.52
N PHE A 66 8.37 -20.09 -5.29
CA PHE A 66 9.26 -19.55 -4.27
C PHE A 66 10.24 -20.63 -3.78
N HIS A 67 11.54 -20.33 -3.87
CA HIS A 67 12.58 -21.26 -3.41
C HIS A 67 12.60 -21.45 -1.89
N LYS A 68 12.36 -20.36 -1.14
CA LYS A 68 12.34 -20.41 0.33
C LYS A 68 10.92 -20.62 0.82
N GLU A 69 10.75 -21.55 1.74
CA GLU A 69 9.47 -21.84 2.37
C GLU A 69 8.85 -20.61 3.06
N ILE A 70 9.68 -19.78 3.72
CA ILE A 70 9.18 -18.57 4.36
C ILE A 70 8.58 -17.58 3.36
N ASP A 71 9.18 -17.42 2.17
CA ASP A 71 8.67 -16.52 1.15
C ASP A 71 7.37 -17.06 0.52
N ARG A 72 7.31 -18.39 0.33
CA ARG A 72 6.09 -19.09 -0.10
C ARG A 72 4.94 -18.87 0.89
N ASN A 73 5.20 -19.13 2.17
CA ASN A 73 4.18 -19.00 3.23
C ASN A 73 3.73 -17.54 3.37
N ARG A 74 4.66 -16.59 3.37
CA ARG A 74 4.35 -15.15 3.36
C ARG A 74 3.51 -14.77 2.13
N PHE A 75 3.80 -15.31 0.95
CA PHE A 75 2.98 -15.07 -0.25
C PHE A 75 1.55 -15.58 -0.08
N ILE A 76 1.38 -16.82 0.40
CA ILE A 76 0.06 -17.44 0.61
C ILE A 76 -0.77 -16.60 1.58
N VAL A 77 -0.20 -16.26 2.75
CA VAL A 77 -0.87 -15.44 3.76
C VAL A 77 -1.33 -14.10 3.19
N ARG A 78 -0.42 -13.34 2.55
CA ARG A 78 -0.75 -12.02 2.00
C ARG A 78 -1.81 -12.10 0.90
N ARG A 79 -1.72 -13.12 0.03
CA ARG A 79 -2.66 -13.30 -1.07
C ARG A 79 -4.05 -13.64 -0.55
N ALA A 80 -4.16 -14.59 0.38
CA ALA A 80 -5.43 -14.95 0.97
C ALA A 80 -6.06 -13.78 1.74
N ILE A 81 -5.29 -13.08 2.59
CA ILE A 81 -5.78 -11.91 3.33
C ILE A 81 -6.28 -10.82 2.39
N LEU A 82 -5.56 -10.54 1.30
CA LEU A 82 -6.03 -9.60 0.28
C LEU A 82 -7.39 -10.01 -0.29
N LYS A 83 -7.62 -11.30 -0.58
CA LYS A 83 -8.91 -11.79 -1.04
C LYS A 83 -10.01 -11.63 0.02
N PHE A 84 -9.73 -11.91 1.28
CA PHE A 84 -10.69 -11.66 2.39
C PHE A 84 -11.08 -10.19 2.49
N ILE A 85 -10.11 -9.29 2.44
CA ILE A 85 -10.36 -7.84 2.47
C ILE A 85 -11.22 -7.44 1.27
N LEU A 86 -10.86 -7.87 0.06
CA LEU A 86 -11.60 -7.50 -1.15
C LEU A 86 -13.01 -8.11 -1.19
N ALA A 87 -13.20 -9.33 -0.70
CA ALA A 87 -14.51 -9.94 -0.53
C ALA A 87 -15.43 -9.08 0.35
N ALA A 88 -14.91 -8.51 1.45
CA ALA A 88 -15.67 -7.61 2.31
C ALA A 88 -16.13 -6.33 1.58
N TYR A 89 -15.33 -5.77 0.68
CA TYR A 89 -15.71 -4.57 -0.10
C TYR A 89 -16.60 -4.88 -1.31
N THR A 90 -16.45 -6.06 -1.90
CA THR A 90 -17.15 -6.45 -3.14
C THR A 90 -18.42 -7.27 -2.88
N GLN A 91 -18.65 -7.71 -1.63
CA GLN A 91 -19.73 -8.63 -1.26
C GLN A 91 -19.71 -9.94 -2.07
N MET A 92 -18.53 -10.32 -2.57
CA MET A 92 -18.31 -11.57 -3.27
C MET A 92 -17.79 -12.64 -2.29
N ASP A 93 -18.04 -13.92 -2.61
CA ASP A 93 -17.34 -15.01 -1.95
C ASP A 93 -15.81 -14.86 -2.17
N VAL A 94 -15.03 -15.10 -1.12
CA VAL A 94 -13.55 -15.03 -1.14
C VAL A 94 -12.96 -15.90 -2.25
N GLN A 95 -13.54 -17.08 -2.51
CA GLN A 95 -13.08 -17.99 -3.56
C GLN A 95 -13.29 -17.41 -4.96
N ASN A 96 -14.27 -16.54 -5.13
CA ASN A 96 -14.62 -15.90 -6.41
C ASN A 96 -13.86 -14.59 -6.65
N ILE A 97 -12.97 -14.17 -5.74
CA ILE A 97 -12.06 -13.06 -6.00
C ILE A 97 -10.97 -13.50 -6.96
N HIS A 98 -11.08 -13.06 -8.21
CA HIS A 98 -10.08 -13.29 -9.28
C HIS A 98 -9.43 -11.97 -9.68
N PHE A 99 -8.10 -11.97 -9.75
CA PHE A 99 -7.32 -10.80 -10.12
C PHE A 99 -7.02 -10.79 -11.61
N ASP A 100 -7.37 -9.69 -12.27
CA ASP A 100 -6.78 -9.33 -13.55
C ASP A 100 -5.52 -8.50 -13.30
N TYR A 101 -4.68 -8.37 -14.33
CA TYR A 101 -3.40 -7.69 -14.21
C TYR A 101 -3.20 -6.71 -15.35
N HIS A 102 -2.83 -5.48 -15.01
CA HIS A 102 -2.33 -4.53 -16.00
C HIS A 102 -0.99 -5.01 -16.58
N SER A 103 -0.54 -4.40 -17.67
CA SER A 103 0.73 -4.72 -18.33
C SER A 103 1.95 -4.69 -17.38
N ASN A 104 1.89 -3.86 -16.35
CA ASN A 104 2.92 -3.73 -15.31
C ASN A 104 2.76 -4.72 -14.14
N LYS A 105 1.87 -5.72 -14.26
CA LYS A 105 1.55 -6.71 -13.20
C LYS A 105 0.87 -6.14 -11.96
N LYS A 106 0.34 -4.91 -12.00
CA LYS A 106 -0.54 -4.39 -10.93
C LYS A 106 -1.89 -5.12 -10.99
N PRO A 107 -2.31 -5.80 -9.90
CA PRO A 107 -3.59 -6.48 -9.87
C PRO A 107 -4.76 -5.48 -9.81
N TYR A 108 -5.88 -5.84 -10.42
CA TYR A 108 -7.16 -5.13 -10.33
C TYR A 108 -8.34 -6.10 -10.40
N LEU A 109 -9.56 -5.63 -10.11
CA LEU A 109 -10.80 -6.40 -10.24
C LEU A 109 -11.68 -5.81 -11.35
N THR A 110 -11.83 -6.53 -12.48
CA THR A 110 -12.67 -6.07 -13.60
C THR A 110 -14.13 -5.88 -13.18
N SER A 111 -14.64 -6.69 -12.25
CA SER A 111 -16.01 -6.60 -11.74
C SER A 111 -16.26 -5.34 -10.89
N HIS A 112 -15.23 -4.66 -10.40
CA HIS A 112 -15.32 -3.54 -9.47
C HIS A 112 -14.33 -2.43 -9.84
N ALA A 113 -14.49 -1.85 -11.03
CA ALA A 113 -13.55 -0.85 -11.57
C ALA A 113 -13.36 0.42 -10.71
N GLY A 114 -14.31 0.73 -9.82
CA GLY A 114 -14.20 1.85 -8.87
C GLY A 114 -13.50 1.51 -7.55
N LEU A 115 -13.05 0.26 -7.37
CA LEU A 115 -12.32 -0.19 -6.19
C LEU A 115 -10.82 -0.29 -6.53
N HIS A 116 -10.03 0.63 -6.01
CA HIS A 116 -8.59 0.62 -6.17
C HIS A 116 -7.91 0.03 -4.93
N PHE A 117 -6.90 -0.79 -5.17
CA PHE A 117 -6.09 -1.35 -4.11
C PHE A 117 -4.63 -1.48 -4.50
N ASN A 118 -3.78 -1.50 -3.49
CA ASN A 118 -2.37 -1.81 -3.65
C ASN A 118 -1.84 -2.52 -2.41
N SER A 119 -0.80 -3.34 -2.57
CA SER A 119 -0.21 -4.07 -1.44
C SER A 119 1.30 -4.03 -1.55
N SER A 120 1.97 -3.86 -0.41
CA SER A 120 3.43 -4.02 -0.30
C SER A 120 3.78 -4.86 0.92
N HIS A 121 5.01 -5.35 0.97
CA HIS A 121 5.53 -6.08 2.10
C HIS A 121 7.05 -5.91 2.19
N SER A 122 7.56 -5.94 3.41
CA SER A 122 8.98 -6.01 3.69
C SER A 122 9.16 -6.82 4.96
N GLU A 123 10.06 -7.80 4.90
CA GLU A 123 10.34 -8.72 6.00
C GLU A 123 9.07 -9.28 6.65
N ASP A 124 8.81 -8.93 7.92
CA ASP A 124 7.71 -9.49 8.71
C ASP A 124 6.38 -8.75 8.52
N PHE A 125 6.36 -7.61 7.83
CA PHE A 125 5.15 -6.82 7.66
C PHE A 125 4.66 -6.82 6.21
N ALA A 126 3.34 -6.82 6.07
CA ALA A 126 2.66 -6.47 4.83
C ALA A 126 1.60 -5.40 5.09
N VAL A 127 1.35 -4.59 4.07
CA VAL A 127 0.37 -3.52 4.08
C VAL A 127 -0.50 -3.59 2.84
N ILE A 128 -1.78 -3.29 2.98
CA ILE A 128 -2.75 -3.24 1.88
C ILE A 128 -3.52 -1.92 1.99
N ALA A 129 -3.50 -1.11 0.93
CA ALA A 129 -4.30 0.10 0.83
C ALA A 129 -5.52 -0.13 -0.07
N ILE A 130 -6.68 0.40 0.33
CA ILE A 130 -7.94 0.38 -0.40
C ILE A 130 -8.48 1.81 -0.51
N SER A 131 -8.95 2.21 -1.68
CA SER A 131 -9.60 3.51 -1.91
C SER A 131 -10.55 3.47 -3.12
N SER A 132 -11.44 4.46 -3.22
CA SER A 132 -12.27 4.72 -4.40
C SER A 132 -11.51 5.39 -5.54
N ASP A 133 -10.31 5.92 -5.28
CA ASP A 133 -9.44 6.53 -6.28
C ASP A 133 -8.09 5.81 -6.31
N MET A 134 -7.26 6.15 -7.30
CA MET A 134 -5.94 5.55 -7.43
C MET A 134 -5.13 5.69 -6.14
N VAL A 135 -4.62 4.55 -5.68
CA VAL A 135 -3.82 4.43 -4.46
C VAL A 135 -2.65 3.50 -4.69
N GLY A 136 -1.53 3.82 -4.06
CA GLY A 136 -0.33 3.01 -3.97
C GLY A 136 0.24 3.08 -2.57
N ILE A 137 0.77 1.98 -2.09
CA ILE A 137 1.36 1.87 -0.77
C ILE A 137 2.67 1.10 -0.87
N ASP A 138 3.66 1.53 -0.10
CA ASP A 138 4.92 0.84 0.01
C ASP A 138 5.36 0.73 1.46
N ILE A 139 6.10 -0.33 1.77
CA ILE A 139 6.69 -0.56 3.08
C ILE A 139 8.10 -1.11 2.91
N GLU A 140 9.05 -0.55 3.64
CA GLU A 140 10.44 -1.01 3.65
C GLU A 140 10.99 -1.11 5.08
N SER A 141 11.70 -2.21 5.33
CA SER A 141 12.52 -2.36 6.53
C SER A 141 13.90 -1.74 6.29
N ILE A 142 14.30 -0.81 7.15
CA ILE A 142 15.64 -0.21 7.08
C ILE A 142 16.67 -1.28 7.46
N SER A 143 17.25 -1.91 6.44
CA SER A 143 18.35 -2.86 6.61
C SER A 143 19.65 -2.11 6.86
N GLY A 144 20.44 -2.54 7.85
CA GLY A 144 21.78 -1.98 8.12
C GLY A 144 22.88 -2.46 7.16
N ASN A 145 22.64 -3.54 6.42
CA ASN A 145 23.64 -4.20 5.58
C ASN A 145 23.53 -3.83 4.09
N PHE A 146 22.51 -3.08 3.70
CA PHE A 146 22.32 -2.63 2.33
C PHE A 146 23.15 -1.39 2.02
N ASP A 147 24.00 -1.45 1.01
CA ASP A 147 24.73 -0.29 0.49
C ASP A 147 23.94 0.32 -0.68
N PHE A 148 23.33 1.48 -0.45
CA PHE A 148 22.51 2.18 -1.43
C PHE A 148 23.29 3.22 -2.24
N THR A 149 24.56 3.48 -1.93
CA THR A 149 25.30 4.63 -2.48
C THR A 149 25.39 4.57 -4.01
N ASN A 150 25.61 3.38 -4.58
CA ASN A 150 25.71 3.18 -6.03
C ASN A 150 24.36 3.29 -6.75
N LEU A 151 23.24 3.22 -6.03
CA LEU A 151 21.90 3.31 -6.60
C LEU A 151 21.38 4.75 -6.63
N LEU A 152 21.97 5.66 -5.85
CA LEU A 152 21.54 7.04 -5.75
C LEU A 152 21.39 7.73 -7.12
N PRO A 153 22.35 7.65 -8.05
CA PRO A 153 22.25 8.32 -9.34
C PRO A 153 21.16 7.76 -10.25
N GLU A 154 20.69 6.53 -9.99
CA GLU A 154 19.65 5.86 -10.77
C GLU A 154 18.23 6.13 -10.25
N ILE A 155 18.11 6.54 -9.00
CA ILE A 155 16.82 6.66 -8.33
C ILE A 155 16.43 8.12 -8.09
N PHE A 156 17.43 8.96 -7.81
CA PHE A 156 17.21 10.30 -7.28
C PHE A 156 17.80 11.36 -8.19
N ASP A 157 17.18 12.53 -8.20
CA ASP A 157 17.76 13.71 -8.82
C ASP A 157 18.92 14.28 -7.98
N HIS A 158 19.65 15.23 -8.54
CA HIS A 158 20.82 15.80 -7.87
C HIS A 158 20.50 16.44 -6.50
N SER A 159 19.35 17.11 -6.38
CA SER A 159 18.93 17.78 -5.15
C SER A 159 18.54 16.77 -4.06
N GLU A 160 17.86 15.70 -4.44
CA GLU A 160 17.48 14.58 -3.58
C GLU A 160 18.71 13.82 -3.08
N ILE A 161 19.70 13.58 -3.95
CA ILE A 161 20.98 12.96 -3.60
C ILE A 161 21.72 13.81 -2.57
N LEU A 162 21.82 15.12 -2.81
CA LEU A 162 22.47 16.03 -1.86
C LEU A 162 21.74 16.07 -0.52
N ALA A 163 20.41 16.03 -0.51
CA ALA A 163 19.63 15.96 0.72
C ALA A 163 19.94 14.67 1.51
N ILE A 164 19.99 13.52 0.83
CA ILE A 164 20.37 12.22 1.43
C ILE A 164 21.78 12.29 2.01
N GLN A 165 22.76 12.76 1.24
CA GLN A 165 24.17 12.81 1.66
C GLN A 165 24.41 13.73 2.85
N ASN A 166 23.65 14.83 2.96
CA ASN A 166 23.80 15.81 4.04
C ASN A 166 22.94 15.51 5.28
N ALA A 167 22.11 14.46 5.27
CA ALA A 167 21.25 14.14 6.39
C ALA A 167 22.01 13.47 7.55
N ASP A 168 21.61 13.79 8.78
CA ASP A 168 22.12 13.15 10.01
C ASP A 168 21.99 11.62 9.96
N ASN A 169 20.92 11.14 9.33
CA ASN A 169 20.69 9.72 9.07
C ASN A 169 20.39 9.49 7.59
N GLN A 170 21.45 9.45 6.78
CA GLN A 170 21.39 9.26 5.33
C GLN A 170 20.56 8.03 4.94
N ARG A 171 20.75 6.90 5.62
CA ARG A 171 20.05 5.65 5.33
C ARG A 171 18.54 5.79 5.55
N ARG A 172 18.12 6.36 6.68
CA ARG A 172 16.70 6.58 6.95
C ARG A 172 16.09 7.53 5.92
N LEU A 173 16.80 8.58 5.51
CA LEU A 173 16.29 9.49 4.49
C LEU A 173 16.21 8.82 3.10
N PHE A 174 17.21 8.02 2.73
CA PHE A 174 17.16 7.18 1.53
C PHE A 174 15.90 6.32 1.50
N TYR A 175 15.66 5.51 2.53
CA TYR A 175 14.47 4.64 2.60
C TYR A 175 13.18 5.45 2.62
N THR A 176 13.16 6.63 3.26
CA THR A 176 12.00 7.52 3.26
C THR A 176 11.67 7.99 1.84
N PHE A 177 12.67 8.46 1.09
CA PHE A 177 12.47 8.93 -0.29
C PHE A 177 12.11 7.78 -1.23
N TRP A 178 12.80 6.64 -1.09
CA TRP A 178 12.53 5.42 -1.85
C TRP A 178 11.08 4.97 -1.69
N THR A 179 10.64 4.76 -0.44
CA THR A 179 9.29 4.24 -0.14
C THR A 179 8.21 5.18 -0.71
N ARG A 180 8.43 6.50 -0.64
CA ARG A 180 7.52 7.49 -1.24
C ARG A 180 7.46 7.39 -2.76
N LYS A 181 8.60 7.30 -3.45
CA LYS A 181 8.63 7.13 -4.92
C LYS A 181 7.96 5.83 -5.34
N GLU A 182 8.24 4.73 -4.65
CA GLU A 182 7.61 3.43 -4.87
C GLU A 182 6.10 3.48 -4.68
N ALA A 183 5.61 4.05 -3.57
CA ALA A 183 4.18 4.21 -3.33
C ALA A 183 3.52 5.00 -4.47
N PHE A 184 4.17 6.06 -4.96
CA PHE A 184 3.68 6.86 -6.07
C PHE A 184 3.57 6.04 -7.36
N VAL A 185 4.64 5.39 -7.77
CA VAL A 185 4.69 4.57 -8.99
C VAL A 185 3.70 3.41 -8.94
N LYS A 186 3.55 2.78 -7.77
CA LYS A 186 2.52 1.77 -7.51
C LYS A 186 1.11 2.35 -7.67
N ALA A 187 0.87 3.58 -7.24
CA ALA A 187 -0.44 4.23 -7.41
C ALA A 187 -0.78 4.44 -8.89
N LEU A 188 0.20 4.91 -9.66
CA LEU A 188 0.09 5.15 -11.10
C LEU A 188 -0.04 3.87 -11.93
N GLY A 189 0.36 2.73 -11.37
CA GLY A 189 0.52 1.53 -12.19
C GLY A 189 1.66 1.69 -13.21
N LYS A 190 2.68 2.47 -12.87
CA LYS A 190 3.96 2.46 -13.57
C LYS A 190 4.88 1.42 -12.91
N GLY A 191 5.89 0.95 -13.63
CA GLY A 191 7.00 0.19 -13.04
C GLY A 191 8.12 1.13 -12.63
N ILE A 192 9.23 0.59 -12.14
CA ILE A 192 10.48 1.35 -12.07
C ILE A 192 11.05 1.40 -13.49
N ASP A 193 11.12 2.59 -14.06
CA ASP A 193 11.67 2.88 -15.38
C ASP A 193 12.54 4.16 -15.31
N ASP A 194 13.00 4.65 -16.46
CA ASP A 194 13.87 5.83 -16.53
C ASP A 194 13.21 7.10 -15.95
N ASP A 195 11.87 7.15 -15.87
CA ASP A 195 11.15 8.29 -15.29
C ASP A 195 11.20 8.29 -13.75
N PHE A 196 11.72 7.24 -13.09
CA PHE A 196 11.71 7.12 -11.63
C PHE A 196 12.40 8.30 -10.92
N LYS A 197 13.44 8.87 -11.55
CA LYS A 197 14.13 10.07 -11.05
C LYS A 197 13.21 11.29 -10.96
N THR A 198 12.21 11.37 -11.83
CA THR A 198 11.24 12.48 -11.89
C THR A 198 10.06 12.31 -10.93
N ILE A 199 9.92 11.14 -10.31
CA ILE A 199 8.85 10.88 -9.35
C ILE A 199 9.13 11.65 -8.06
N PRO A 200 8.14 12.38 -7.51
CA PRO A 200 8.34 13.13 -6.28
C PRO A 200 8.64 12.22 -5.08
N CYS A 201 9.60 12.63 -4.25
CA CYS A 201 9.94 11.94 -2.99
C CYS A 201 9.60 12.73 -1.73
N LEU A 202 9.01 13.93 -1.84
CA LEU A 202 8.70 14.76 -0.67
C LEU A 202 7.32 14.42 -0.08
N ASP A 203 7.12 14.80 1.18
CA ASP A 203 5.83 14.67 1.85
C ASP A 203 4.86 15.76 1.37
N GLY A 204 3.56 15.45 1.34
CA GLY A 204 2.50 16.40 1.06
C GLY A 204 1.97 16.36 -0.37
N GLN A 205 1.55 17.53 -0.88
CA GLN A 205 0.86 17.65 -2.16
C GLN A 205 1.83 17.82 -3.32
N HIS A 206 1.58 17.09 -4.41
CA HIS A 206 2.35 17.13 -5.63
C HIS A 206 1.44 17.35 -6.84
N ASN A 207 1.84 18.27 -7.70
CA ASN A 207 1.25 18.43 -9.03
C ASN A 207 2.22 17.79 -10.00
N ILE A 208 1.82 16.70 -10.65
CA ILE A 208 2.66 16.06 -11.66
C ILE A 208 2.19 16.51 -13.03
N ASP A 209 3.15 16.94 -13.85
CA ASP A 209 2.89 17.38 -15.21
C ASP A 209 2.23 16.29 -16.05
N SER A 210 1.29 16.72 -16.89
CA SER A 210 0.52 15.85 -17.80
C SER A 210 1.39 15.03 -18.75
N CYS A 211 2.65 15.41 -19.00
CA CYS A 211 3.57 14.61 -19.81
C CYS A 211 3.90 13.25 -19.17
N LEU A 212 3.98 13.20 -17.83
CA LEU A 212 4.24 11.96 -17.09
C LEU A 212 2.96 11.13 -16.87
N LEU A 213 1.79 11.77 -16.75
CA LEU A 213 0.56 11.10 -16.29
C LEU A 213 -0.64 11.17 -17.22
N GLN A 214 -0.53 11.86 -18.36
CA GLN A 214 -1.64 12.22 -19.25
C GLN A 214 -2.85 12.87 -18.52
N THR A 215 -2.67 13.34 -17.28
CA THR A 215 -3.74 13.86 -16.41
C THR A 215 -3.22 14.99 -15.52
N ASN A 216 -4.05 16.01 -15.26
CA ASN A 216 -3.77 17.10 -14.31
C ASN A 216 -4.38 16.76 -12.94
N LYS A 217 -3.88 15.69 -12.32
CA LYS A 217 -4.37 15.23 -11.01
C LYS A 217 -3.42 15.68 -9.90
N ASN A 218 -3.97 16.15 -8.79
CA ASN A 218 -3.17 16.41 -7.61
C ASN A 218 -2.98 15.11 -6.84
N TRP A 219 -1.76 14.90 -6.38
CA TRP A 219 -1.38 13.73 -5.62
C TRP A 219 -1.02 14.12 -4.20
N GLN A 220 -1.33 13.26 -3.26
CA GLN A 220 -0.83 13.37 -1.90
C GLN A 220 0.05 12.17 -1.60
N VAL A 221 1.20 12.45 -1.01
CA VAL A 221 2.13 11.46 -0.50
C VAL A 221 2.28 11.68 0.98
N TYR A 222 2.14 10.61 1.75
CA TYR A 222 2.35 10.61 3.19
C TYR A 222 3.22 9.43 3.57
N ASN A 223 4.02 9.59 4.62
CA ASN A 223 4.71 8.47 5.25
C ASN A 223 4.48 8.41 6.75
N PHE A 224 4.63 7.22 7.31
CA PHE A 224 4.65 6.98 8.75
C PHE A 224 5.53 5.77 9.07
N GLU A 225 5.88 5.59 10.33
CA GLU A 225 6.63 4.41 10.80
C GLU A 225 5.64 3.44 11.43
N LEU A 226 5.52 2.24 10.86
CA LEU A 226 4.58 1.21 11.33
C LEU A 226 5.11 0.50 12.58
N ALA A 227 6.41 0.24 12.59
CA ALA A 227 7.18 -0.38 13.66
C ALA A 227 8.61 0.16 13.58
N PRO A 228 9.46 0.02 14.62
CA PRO A 228 10.84 0.50 14.56
C PRO A 228 11.56 0.00 13.30
N ASN A 229 12.06 0.93 12.50
CA ASN A 229 12.72 0.69 11.21
C ASN A 229 11.83 0.18 10.07
N TYR A 230 10.50 0.23 10.19
CA TYR A 230 9.57 -0.08 9.11
C TYR A 230 8.88 1.19 8.63
N LEU A 231 9.36 1.74 7.52
CA LEU A 231 8.79 2.94 6.91
C LEU A 231 7.69 2.53 5.94
N VAL A 232 6.52 3.15 6.08
CA VAL A 232 5.40 3.01 5.15
C VAL A 232 5.20 4.34 4.46
N ALA A 233 4.98 4.33 3.14
CA ALA A 233 4.49 5.47 2.41
C ALA A 233 3.22 5.12 1.64
N ILE A 234 2.35 6.10 1.50
CA ILE A 234 1.12 5.99 0.74
C ILE A 234 1.00 7.17 -0.20
N ALA A 235 0.64 6.89 -1.45
CA ALA A 235 0.38 7.87 -2.47
C ALA A 235 -1.05 7.67 -2.99
N PHE A 236 -1.81 8.75 -3.10
CA PHE A 236 -3.17 8.68 -3.61
C PHE A 236 -3.57 9.96 -4.33
N GLU A 237 -4.49 9.80 -5.26
CA GLU A 237 -5.12 10.93 -5.94
C GLU A 237 -6.00 11.72 -4.96
N SER A 238 -5.87 13.05 -5.00
CA SER A 238 -6.68 13.98 -4.22
C SER A 238 -7.26 15.07 -5.11
N LEU A 239 -8.59 15.20 -5.15
CA LEU A 239 -9.27 16.28 -5.86
C LEU A 239 -9.20 17.58 -5.06
N SER A 240 -8.01 18.21 -4.97
CA SER A 240 -7.65 19.60 -4.57
C SER A 240 -8.31 20.32 -3.38
N SER A 241 -9.43 19.89 -2.83
CA SER A 241 -10.22 20.66 -1.85
C SER A 241 -10.55 19.88 -0.58
N PHE A 242 -10.19 18.59 -0.49
CA PHE A 242 -10.45 17.77 0.70
C PHE A 242 -9.22 16.96 1.12
N SER A 243 -8.91 16.98 2.42
CA SER A 243 -7.94 16.04 2.99
C SER A 243 -8.56 14.65 3.00
N LYS A 244 -7.86 13.63 2.48
CA LYS A 244 -8.33 12.25 2.66
C LYS A 244 -8.11 11.82 4.11
N ASN A 245 -9.07 11.05 4.62
CA ASN A 245 -8.95 10.39 5.91
C ASN A 245 -8.18 9.08 5.72
N LEU A 246 -6.99 9.01 6.30
CA LEU A 246 -6.21 7.79 6.40
C LEU A 246 -6.67 6.99 7.62
N ILE A 247 -7.10 5.76 7.40
CA ILE A 247 -7.61 4.87 8.45
C ILE A 247 -6.75 3.60 8.46
N LEU A 248 -6.17 3.26 9.60
CA LEU A 248 -5.30 2.10 9.76
C LEU A 248 -6.00 1.00 10.56
N TYR A 249 -5.97 -0.23 10.05
CA TYR A 249 -6.48 -1.43 10.71
C TYR A 249 -5.41 -2.52 10.79
N SER A 250 -5.38 -3.25 11.90
CA SER A 250 -4.65 -4.52 11.98
C SER A 250 -5.56 -5.65 11.55
N VAL A 251 -5.08 -6.53 10.67
CA VAL A 251 -5.87 -7.69 10.22
C VAL A 251 -5.97 -8.71 11.37
N PRO A 252 -7.17 -9.23 11.67
CA PRO A 252 -7.32 -10.28 12.67
C PRO A 252 -6.60 -11.57 12.25
N ASN A 253 -5.97 -12.23 13.20
CA ASN A 253 -5.12 -13.41 12.97
C ASN A 253 -5.83 -14.73 13.35
N THR A 254 -7.16 -14.80 13.16
CA THR A 254 -7.95 -16.03 13.33
C THR A 254 -8.87 -16.27 12.13
N MET A 255 -9.03 -17.53 11.70
CA MET A 255 -9.97 -17.87 10.61
C MET A 255 -11.41 -17.45 10.94
N LYS A 256 -11.82 -17.58 12.21
CA LYS A 256 -13.17 -17.19 12.65
C LYS A 256 -13.42 -15.71 12.41
N GLU A 257 -12.45 -14.84 12.68
CA GLU A 257 -12.59 -13.41 12.45
C GLU A 257 -12.48 -13.05 10.98
N LEU A 258 -11.56 -13.65 10.23
CA LEU A 258 -11.45 -13.45 8.79
C LEU A 258 -12.75 -13.81 8.05
N LEU A 259 -13.37 -14.95 8.40
CA LEU A 259 -14.65 -15.38 7.83
C LEU A 259 -15.80 -14.43 8.21
N LYS A 260 -15.77 -13.82 9.40
CA LYS A 260 -16.76 -12.81 9.80
C LYS A 260 -16.65 -11.54 8.96
N MET A 261 -15.47 -11.20 8.45
CA MET A 261 -15.28 -10.03 7.57
C MET A 261 -16.08 -10.16 6.27
N THR A 262 -16.36 -11.39 5.83
CA THR A 262 -16.92 -11.70 4.52
C THR A 262 -18.31 -12.32 4.61
N ALA A 263 -18.92 -12.39 5.80
CA ALA A 263 -20.24 -12.95 5.98
C ALA A 263 -21.27 -12.07 5.25
N ILE A 264 -21.74 -12.53 4.10
CA ILE A 264 -22.80 -11.89 3.31
C ILE A 264 -24.09 -11.93 4.13
N GLN A 265 -24.73 -10.78 4.34
CA GLN A 265 -26.07 -10.76 4.91
C GLN A 265 -27.06 -11.31 3.88
N HIS A 266 -27.69 -12.43 4.21
CA HIS A 266 -28.99 -12.76 3.66
C HIS A 266 -30.02 -11.96 4.46
N ASP A 267 -30.56 -10.89 3.88
CA ASP A 267 -31.82 -10.29 4.32
C ASP A 267 -33.00 -11.24 4.04
#